data_AF-A0A349VJM4-F1
#
_entry.id   AF-A0A349VJM4-F1
#
_cell.length_a   1.000
_cell.length_b   1.000
_cell.length_c   1.000
_cell.angle_alpha   90.00
_cell.angle_beta   90.00
_cell.angle_gamma   90.00
#
_symmetry.space_group_name_H-M   'P 1'
#
loop_
_entity.id
_entity.type
_entity.pdbx_description
1 polymer ?
#
loop_
_entity_poly.entity_id
_entity_poly.type
_entity_poly.pdbx_seq_one_letter_code
_entity_poly.pdbx_strand_id
1 'polypeptide(L)'
;MTTPFSLSSLLICLTVLFLQPRELISAPADNESITLPVRIHRFRTANEPRLNCSMSDDDIREQMKAVNETWKQASIIWDIESIQNMTPQMPEAFALALSQNREKIAPALIANTKRENLLANGFNVVIAEDFEKTIGGVFIPKPDGVVYFATRGPKGLQTPAVLAHELGHALG
;
A
#
# COMPACT_ATOMS: atom_id res chain seq x y z
N MET A 1 63.25 16.40 51.26
CA MET A 1 63.22 17.87 51.42
C MET A 1 63.43 18.51 50.06
N THR A 2 62.60 19.51 49.75
CA THR A 2 62.78 20.60 48.77
C THR A 2 62.99 20.27 47.28
N THR A 3 61.92 20.51 46.51
CA THR A 3 61.93 20.84 45.07
C THR A 3 62.72 22.13 44.79
N PRO A 4 63.12 22.38 43.52
CA PRO A 4 62.40 23.41 42.78
C PRO A 4 62.16 23.11 41.29
N PHE A 5 61.13 23.79 40.76
CA PHE A 5 60.62 23.85 39.39
C PHE A 5 61.62 24.40 38.36
N SER A 6 61.49 23.99 37.09
CA SER A 6 61.53 24.93 35.94
C SER A 6 61.00 24.30 34.62
N LEU A 7 60.54 25.19 33.74
CA LEU A 7 59.63 25.08 32.60
C LEU A 7 60.03 24.15 31.45
N SER A 8 59.02 23.53 30.82
CA SER A 8 58.94 23.22 29.38
C SER A 8 57.47 22.97 29.03
N SER A 9 56.77 23.97 28.47
CA SER A 9 56.45 24.08 27.03
C SER A 9 55.66 22.89 26.47
N LEU A 10 54.36 23.08 26.25
CA LEU A 10 53.77 23.24 24.91
C LEU A 10 52.25 23.06 25.01
N LEU A 11 51.52 24.18 25.11
CA LEU A 11 50.07 24.21 25.05
C LEU A 11 49.65 24.22 23.57
N ILE A 12 49.12 23.10 23.08
CA ILE A 12 48.54 23.01 21.74
C ILE A 12 47.17 23.70 21.78
N CYS A 13 47.08 24.90 21.19
CA CYS A 13 45.83 25.57 20.91
C CYS A 13 45.02 24.74 19.89
N LEU A 14 43.97 24.07 20.35
CA LEU A 14 42.98 23.42 19.51
C LEU A 14 42.05 24.50 18.95
N THR A 15 42.22 24.88 17.68
CA THR A 15 41.26 25.71 16.95
C THR A 15 40.03 24.89 16.62
N VAL A 16 38.94 25.13 17.34
CA VAL A 16 37.61 24.63 16.98
C VAL A 16 37.13 25.42 15.78
N LEU A 17 37.20 24.83 14.58
CA LEU A 17 36.45 25.30 13.42
C LEU A 17 34.97 25.11 13.71
N PHE A 18 34.29 26.21 14.06
CA PHE A 18 32.84 26.28 13.99
C PHE A 18 32.42 26.15 12.52
N LEU A 19 32.09 24.93 12.09
CA LEU A 19 31.24 24.73 10.92
C LEU A 19 29.87 25.33 11.26
N GLN A 20 29.58 26.53 10.76
CA GLN A 20 28.23 27.02 10.77
C GLN A 20 27.38 26.12 9.86
N PRO A 21 26.25 25.56 10.34
CA PRO A 21 25.31 24.91 9.45
C PRO A 21 24.81 25.99 8.48
N ARG A 22 25.12 25.80 7.20
CA ARG A 22 24.53 26.57 6.12
C ARG A 22 23.06 26.15 6.09
N GLU A 23 22.20 26.96 6.69
CA GLU A 23 20.75 26.87 6.53
C GLU A 23 20.47 26.98 5.02
N LEU A 24 20.41 25.83 4.36
CA LEU A 24 19.79 25.69 3.06
C LEU A 24 18.31 25.93 3.30
N ILE A 25 17.90 27.20 3.20
CA ILE A 25 16.51 27.56 2.98
C ILE A 25 16.17 26.97 1.62
N SER A 26 15.79 25.69 1.62
CA SER A 26 15.03 25.12 0.52
C SER A 26 13.74 25.92 0.52
N ALA A 27 13.51 26.69 -0.55
CA ALA A 27 12.15 27.08 -0.86
C ALA A 27 11.29 25.81 -0.79
N PRO A 28 10.10 25.84 -0.16
CA PRO A 28 9.19 24.72 -0.29
C PRO A 28 8.96 24.58 -1.80
N ALA A 29 9.41 23.47 -2.39
CA ALA A 29 8.83 23.05 -3.64
C ALA A 29 7.33 23.02 -3.38
N ASP A 30 6.54 23.72 -4.19
CA ASP A 30 5.11 23.44 -4.28
C ASP A 30 5.04 21.97 -4.66
N ASN A 31 4.90 21.12 -3.64
CA ASN A 31 4.80 19.68 -3.79
C ASN A 31 3.38 19.44 -4.31
N GLU A 32 3.19 19.72 -5.60
CA GLU A 32 1.94 19.48 -6.30
C GLU A 32 1.60 18.00 -6.10
N SER A 33 0.48 17.75 -5.42
CA SER A 33 0.06 16.39 -5.12
C SER A 33 -0.38 15.70 -6.40
N ILE A 34 0.10 14.47 -6.62
CA ILE A 34 -0.37 13.62 -7.70
C ILE A 34 -1.62 12.88 -7.23
N THR A 35 -2.76 13.18 -7.86
CA THR A 35 -4.01 12.48 -7.60
C THR A 35 -4.21 11.35 -8.60
N LEU A 36 -4.38 10.13 -8.10
CA LEU A 36 -4.55 8.91 -8.88
C LEU A 36 -5.96 8.35 -8.66
N PRO A 37 -6.80 8.25 -9.70
CA PRO A 37 -8.16 7.75 -9.56
C PRO A 37 -8.16 6.23 -9.33
N VAL A 38 -8.88 5.80 -8.30
CA VAL A 38 -9.06 4.40 -7.91
C VAL A 38 -10.55 4.06 -7.94
N ARG A 39 -10.90 3.00 -8.65
CA ARG A 39 -12.22 2.37 -8.53
C ARG A 39 -12.13 1.17 -7.59
N ILE A 40 -12.97 1.19 -6.55
CA ILE A 40 -13.09 0.08 -5.61
C ILE A 40 -14.22 -0.84 -6.08
N HIS A 41 -13.96 -2.13 -6.09
CA HIS A 41 -14.91 -3.17 -6.47
C HIS A 41 -15.17 -4.08 -5.27
N ARG A 42 -16.45 -4.30 -4.98
CA ARG A 42 -16.93 -5.22 -3.93
C ARG A 42 -17.66 -6.38 -4.58
N PHE A 43 -17.22 -7.60 -4.31
CA PHE A 43 -17.99 -8.76 -4.73
C PHE A 43 -19.14 -9.07 -3.77
N ARG A 44 -20.21 -9.62 -4.34
CA ARG A 44 -21.33 -10.25 -3.63
C ARG A 44 -21.70 -11.56 -4.32
N THR A 45 -21.59 -12.66 -3.59
CA THR A 45 -21.95 -14.01 -4.02
C THR A 45 -22.29 -14.90 -2.82
N ALA A 46 -23.17 -15.88 -3.03
CA ALA A 46 -23.45 -16.93 -2.06
C ALA A 46 -22.49 -18.12 -2.20
N ASN A 47 -21.89 -18.30 -3.39
CA ASN A 47 -21.12 -19.50 -3.75
C ASN A 47 -19.73 -19.52 -3.11
N GLU A 48 -19.14 -18.35 -2.92
CA GLU A 48 -17.83 -18.20 -2.26
C GLU A 48 -17.80 -16.94 -1.39
N PRO A 49 -18.28 -17.02 -0.13
CA PRO A 49 -18.37 -15.87 0.75
C PRO A 49 -17.03 -15.20 1.07
N ARG A 50 -15.90 -15.89 0.92
CA ARG A 50 -14.56 -15.32 1.14
C ARG A 50 -14.20 -14.23 0.13
N LEU A 51 -14.79 -14.27 -1.07
CA LEU A 51 -14.61 -13.22 -2.07
C LEU A 51 -15.46 -11.97 -1.79
N ASN A 52 -16.48 -12.05 -0.94
CA ASN A 52 -17.37 -10.92 -0.68
C ASN A 52 -16.62 -9.77 -0.02
N CYS A 53 -17.24 -8.59 0.04
CA CYS A 53 -16.78 -7.48 0.87
C CYS A 53 -17.91 -7.05 1.80
N SER A 54 -17.76 -7.21 3.11
CA SER A 54 -18.74 -6.76 4.12
C SER A 54 -18.61 -5.28 4.46
N MET A 55 -17.47 -4.66 4.15
CA MET A 55 -17.22 -3.24 4.43
C MET A 55 -18.29 -2.36 3.77
N SER A 56 -18.80 -1.42 4.57
CA SER A 56 -19.65 -0.35 4.07
C SER A 56 -18.83 0.62 3.20
N ASP A 57 -19.54 1.51 2.55
CA ASP A 57 -18.94 2.62 1.81
C ASP A 57 -18.07 3.51 2.70
N ASP A 58 -18.49 3.75 3.94
CA ASP A 58 -17.75 4.57 4.90
C ASP A 58 -16.50 3.86 5.41
N ASP A 59 -16.59 2.55 5.68
CA ASP A 59 -15.44 1.73 6.09
C ASP A 59 -14.34 1.73 5.02
N ILE A 60 -14.73 1.64 3.74
CA ILE A 60 -13.79 1.67 2.61
C ILE A 60 -13.12 3.05 2.51
N ARG A 61 -13.87 4.13 2.72
CA ARG A 61 -13.33 5.49 2.72
C ARG A 61 -12.32 5.70 3.86
N GLU A 62 -12.61 5.20 5.06
CA GLU A 62 -11.67 5.29 6.18
C GLU A 62 -10.41 4.43 5.94
N GLN A 63 -10.57 3.23 5.36
CA GLN A 63 -9.44 2.40 4.94
C GLN A 63 -8.55 3.14 3.93
N MET A 64 -9.12 3.77 2.91
CA MET A 64 -8.37 4.51 1.89
C MET A 64 -7.75 5.80 2.44
N LYS A 65 -8.36 6.45 3.42
CA LYS A 65 -7.74 7.56 4.15
C LYS A 65 -6.47 7.10 4.87
N ALA A 66 -6.49 5.94 5.54
CA ALA A 66 -5.30 5.38 6.17
C ALA A 66 -4.22 4.96 5.15
N VAL A 67 -4.63 4.47 3.97
CA VAL A 67 -3.70 4.26 2.84
C VAL A 67 -3.05 5.59 2.43
N ASN A 68 -3.84 6.66 2.23
CA ASN A 68 -3.33 7.97 1.84
C ASN A 68 -2.38 8.59 2.89
N GLU A 69 -2.59 8.35 4.19
CA GLU A 69 -1.61 8.76 5.21
C GLU A 69 -0.24 8.08 5.02
N THR A 70 -0.20 6.84 4.53
CA THR A 70 1.07 6.14 4.20
C THR A 70 1.78 6.79 3.01
N TRP A 71 1.01 7.33 2.06
CA TRP A 71 1.50 7.92 0.80
C TRP A 71 1.74 9.43 0.88
N LYS A 72 1.37 10.08 1.99
CA LYS A 72 1.51 11.53 2.21
C LYS A 72 2.93 12.06 1.98
N GLN A 73 3.95 11.30 2.39
CA GLN A 73 5.36 11.66 2.19
C GLN A 73 5.78 11.72 0.71
N ALA A 74 5.06 11.02 -0.17
CA ALA A 74 5.30 11.01 -1.61
C ALA A 74 4.38 12.00 -2.36
N SER A 75 3.56 12.78 -1.64
CA SER A 75 2.54 13.65 -2.22
C SER A 75 1.60 12.93 -3.20
N ILE A 76 1.31 11.64 -2.96
CA ILE A 76 0.37 10.85 -3.76
C ILE A 76 -0.96 10.74 -3.02
N ILE A 77 -2.05 11.00 -3.72
CA ILE A 77 -3.42 10.85 -3.25
C ILE A 77 -4.11 9.79 -4.12
N TRP A 78 -4.47 8.67 -3.51
CA TRP A 78 -5.36 7.68 -4.10
C TRP A 78 -6.80 8.13 -3.87
N ASP A 79 -7.41 8.71 -4.90
CA ASP A 79 -8.76 9.26 -4.85
C ASP A 79 -9.79 8.23 -5.29
N ILE A 80 -10.82 8.01 -4.47
CA ILE A 80 -11.88 7.05 -4.81
C ILE A 80 -12.79 7.69 -5.85
N GLU A 81 -12.67 7.24 -7.10
CA GLU A 81 -13.56 7.67 -8.20
C GLU A 81 -14.96 7.08 -8.00
N SER A 82 -15.06 5.79 -7.69
CA SER A 82 -16.32 5.13 -7.38
C SER A 82 -16.12 3.85 -6.56
N ILE A 83 -17.16 3.43 -5.86
CA ILE A 83 -17.26 2.12 -5.21
C ILE A 83 -18.39 1.34 -5.89
N GLN A 84 -18.06 0.23 -6.54
CA GLN A 84 -19.00 -0.56 -7.32
C GLN A 84 -19.23 -1.93 -6.69
N ASN A 85 -20.45 -2.43 -6.81
CA ASN A 85 -20.78 -3.81 -6.49
C ASN A 85 -20.71 -4.65 -7.76
N MET A 86 -20.04 -5.80 -7.69
CA MET A 86 -19.87 -6.73 -8.80
C MET A 86 -20.26 -8.15 -8.39
N THR A 87 -20.66 -8.95 -9.36
CA THR A 87 -20.84 -10.39 -9.19
C THR A 87 -19.60 -11.11 -9.73
N PRO A 88 -18.93 -11.93 -8.89
CA PRO A 88 -17.78 -12.71 -9.34
C PRO A 88 -18.21 -13.73 -10.41
N GLN A 89 -17.41 -13.89 -11.47
CA GLN A 89 -17.77 -14.75 -12.60
C GLN A 89 -17.51 -16.24 -12.36
N MET A 90 -16.46 -16.59 -11.63
CA MET A 90 -16.01 -17.97 -11.39
C MET A 90 -15.59 -18.16 -9.91
N PRO A 91 -16.50 -17.97 -8.95
CA PRO A 91 -16.17 -18.00 -7.53
C PRO A 91 -15.55 -19.34 -7.08
N GLU A 92 -15.99 -20.45 -7.68
CA GLU A 92 -15.47 -21.79 -7.42
C GLU A 92 -14.00 -21.98 -7.84
N ALA A 93 -13.53 -21.26 -8.86
CA ALA A 93 -12.13 -21.31 -9.28
C ALA A 93 -11.20 -20.77 -8.18
N PHE A 94 -11.66 -19.75 -7.45
CA PHE A 94 -10.93 -19.21 -6.31
C PHE A 94 -10.88 -20.21 -5.14
N ALA A 95 -12.01 -20.84 -4.82
CA ALA A 95 -12.08 -21.88 -3.80
C ALA A 95 -11.11 -23.03 -4.08
N LEU A 96 -11.06 -23.49 -5.34
CA LEU A 96 -10.13 -24.52 -5.78
C LEU A 96 -8.67 -24.05 -5.66
N ALA A 97 -8.37 -22.84 -6.12
CA ALA A 97 -7.02 -22.30 -6.08
C ALA A 97 -6.45 -22.21 -4.65
N LEU A 98 -7.27 -21.80 -3.66
CA LEU A 98 -6.87 -21.77 -2.25
C LEU A 98 -6.45 -23.15 -1.72
N SER A 99 -7.09 -24.23 -2.18
CA SER A 99 -6.78 -25.60 -1.74
C SER A 99 -5.55 -26.22 -2.41
N GLN A 100 -5.02 -25.61 -3.47
CA GLN A 100 -3.94 -26.15 -4.28
C GLN A 100 -2.60 -25.51 -3.91
N ASN A 101 -2.27 -24.39 -4.54
CA ASN A 101 -1.03 -23.66 -4.29
C ASN A 101 -1.21 -22.17 -4.60
N ARG A 102 -0.30 -21.35 -4.05
CA ARG A 102 -0.36 -19.89 -4.13
C ARG A 102 -0.35 -19.35 -5.56
N GLU A 103 0.33 -20.01 -6.49
CA GLU A 103 0.47 -19.56 -7.88
C GLU A 103 -0.87 -19.61 -8.65
N LYS A 104 -1.82 -20.44 -8.22
CA LYS A 104 -3.15 -20.53 -8.82
C LYS A 104 -4.11 -19.43 -8.37
N ILE A 105 -3.80 -18.72 -7.29
CA ILE A 105 -4.70 -17.73 -6.70
C ILE A 105 -4.90 -16.52 -7.62
N ALA A 106 -3.81 -15.93 -8.13
CA ALA A 106 -3.92 -14.75 -8.98
C ALA A 106 -4.73 -15.01 -10.27
N PRO A 107 -4.49 -16.10 -11.05
CA PRO A 107 -5.34 -16.45 -12.17
C PRO A 107 -6.82 -16.64 -11.80
N ALA A 108 -7.10 -17.25 -10.64
CA ALA A 108 -8.47 -17.45 -10.19
C ALA A 108 -9.17 -16.14 -9.77
N LEU A 109 -8.43 -15.19 -9.19
CA LEU A 109 -8.94 -13.85 -8.89
C LEU A 109 -9.28 -13.09 -10.18
N ILE A 110 -8.40 -13.14 -11.20
CA ILE A 110 -8.67 -12.53 -12.52
C ILE A 110 -9.93 -13.12 -13.15
N ALA A 111 -10.10 -14.45 -13.08
CA ALA A 111 -11.27 -15.13 -13.64
C ALA A 111 -12.59 -14.66 -13.04
N ASN A 112 -12.58 -14.01 -11.87
CA ASN A 112 -13.76 -13.45 -11.22
C ASN A 112 -14.10 -12.02 -11.66
N THR A 113 -13.19 -11.34 -12.32
CA THR A 113 -13.31 -9.92 -12.66
C THR A 113 -13.53 -9.71 -14.14
N LYS A 114 -14.64 -9.07 -14.49
CA LYS A 114 -14.90 -8.66 -15.88
C LYS A 114 -14.10 -7.40 -16.22
N ARG A 115 -13.21 -7.50 -17.21
CA ARG A 115 -12.37 -6.36 -17.64
C ARG A 115 -13.17 -5.13 -18.08
N GLU A 116 -14.38 -5.34 -18.63
CA GLU A 116 -15.29 -4.26 -19.04
C GLU A 116 -15.74 -3.33 -17.89
N ASN A 117 -15.67 -3.80 -16.65
CA ASN A 117 -16.04 -3.01 -15.47
C ASN A 117 -14.86 -2.20 -14.90
N LEU A 118 -13.64 -2.52 -15.33
CA LEU A 118 -12.41 -1.90 -14.83
C LEU A 118 -12.23 -0.51 -15.43
N LEU A 119 -11.68 0.41 -14.64
CA LEU A 119 -11.19 1.68 -15.17
C LEU A 119 -10.10 1.43 -16.21
N ALA A 120 -10.31 1.95 -17.42
CA ALA A 120 -9.30 1.93 -18.47
C ALA A 120 -8.12 2.88 -18.16
N ASN A 121 -8.44 4.04 -17.59
CA ASN A 121 -7.49 5.07 -17.20
C ASN A 121 -7.61 5.31 -15.69
N GLY A 122 -6.87 4.52 -14.91
CA GLY A 122 -6.88 4.58 -13.46
C GLY A 122 -6.46 3.26 -12.84
N PHE A 123 -6.73 3.10 -11.55
CA PHE A 123 -6.41 1.92 -10.78
C PHE A 123 -7.68 1.22 -10.32
N ASN A 124 -7.62 -0.10 -10.21
CA ASN A 124 -8.73 -0.91 -9.76
C ASN A 124 -8.33 -1.69 -8.52
N VAL A 125 -9.14 -1.62 -7.47
CA VAL A 125 -8.94 -2.39 -6.25
C VAL A 125 -10.17 -3.26 -6.03
N VAL A 126 -10.00 -4.56 -5.91
CA VAL A 126 -11.04 -5.49 -5.45
C VAL A 126 -10.78 -5.79 -3.98
N ILE A 127 -11.78 -5.54 -3.13
CA ILE A 127 -11.73 -5.88 -1.71
C ILE A 127 -12.49 -7.19 -1.50
N ALA A 128 -11.85 -8.14 -0.83
CA ALA A 128 -12.39 -9.43 -0.44
C ALA A 128 -12.38 -9.60 1.10
N GLU A 129 -13.13 -10.57 1.61
CA GLU A 129 -13.23 -10.86 3.03
C GLU A 129 -12.00 -11.62 3.51
N ASP A 130 -11.58 -12.66 2.79
CA ASP A 130 -10.60 -13.60 3.33
C ASP A 130 -9.83 -14.32 2.23
N PHE A 131 -8.51 -14.20 2.26
CA PHE A 131 -7.62 -15.03 1.44
C PHE A 131 -6.99 -16.16 2.27
N GLU A 132 -7.54 -16.45 3.44
CA GLU A 132 -7.05 -17.43 4.41
C GLU A 132 -5.57 -17.25 4.73
N LYS A 133 -4.85 -18.34 4.97
CA LYS A 133 -3.43 -18.29 5.33
C LYS A 133 -2.49 -18.09 4.15
N THR A 134 -2.98 -17.68 2.98
CA THR A 134 -2.20 -17.67 1.74
C THR A 134 -1.52 -16.33 1.45
N ILE A 135 -2.29 -15.26 1.24
CA ILE A 135 -1.83 -13.91 0.90
C ILE A 135 -2.70 -12.84 1.56
N GLY A 136 -2.19 -11.63 1.78
CA GLY A 136 -2.99 -10.48 2.24
C GLY A 136 -3.52 -9.62 1.10
N GLY A 137 -2.78 -9.59 -0.01
CA GLY A 137 -3.15 -8.94 -1.24
C GLY A 137 -2.22 -9.37 -2.37
N VAL A 138 -2.55 -8.93 -3.59
CA VAL A 138 -1.73 -9.13 -4.78
C VAL A 138 -2.06 -8.07 -5.81
N PHE A 139 -1.04 -7.39 -6.33
CA PHE A 139 -1.16 -6.64 -7.58
C PHE A 139 -1.01 -7.55 -8.80
N ILE A 140 -1.92 -7.40 -9.76
CA ILE A 140 -1.90 -8.07 -11.06
C ILE A 140 -1.60 -7.01 -12.13
N PRO A 141 -0.48 -7.12 -12.85
CA PRO A 141 -0.08 -6.12 -13.85
C PRO A 141 -1.03 -6.07 -15.04
N LYS A 142 -0.84 -5.07 -15.90
CA LYS A 142 -1.58 -4.96 -17.16
C LYS A 142 -1.40 -6.25 -18.01
N PRO A 143 -2.43 -6.69 -18.75
CA PRO A 143 -3.61 -5.94 -19.16
C PRO A 143 -4.75 -5.85 -18.13
N ASP A 144 -4.68 -6.59 -17.02
CA ASP A 144 -5.76 -6.59 -16.02
C ASP A 144 -5.66 -5.38 -15.09
N GLY A 145 -4.47 -5.07 -14.57
CA GLY A 145 -4.23 -3.83 -13.82
C GLY A 145 -5.12 -3.70 -12.58
N VAL A 146 -5.14 -4.74 -11.75
CA VAL A 146 -6.02 -4.83 -10.57
C VAL A 146 -5.21 -5.20 -9.34
N VAL A 147 -5.45 -4.48 -8.25
CA VAL A 147 -5.04 -4.86 -6.91
C VAL A 147 -6.16 -5.67 -6.26
N TYR A 148 -5.85 -6.85 -5.75
CA TYR A 148 -6.76 -7.60 -4.88
C TYR A 148 -6.26 -7.49 -3.46
N PHE A 149 -7.14 -7.12 -2.53
CA PHE A 149 -6.85 -7.00 -1.11
C PHE A 149 -7.90 -7.75 -0.32
N ALA A 150 -7.49 -8.52 0.69
CA ALA A 150 -8.41 -9.17 1.61
C ALA A 150 -8.34 -8.55 3.00
N THR A 151 -9.50 -8.38 3.65
CA THR A 151 -9.56 -7.88 5.04
C THR A 151 -8.97 -8.88 6.03
N ARG A 152 -8.95 -10.18 5.69
CA ARG A 152 -8.23 -11.23 6.41
C ARG A 152 -7.24 -11.98 5.52
N GLY A 153 -6.10 -12.35 6.10
CA GLY A 153 -5.10 -13.19 5.44
C GLY A 153 -4.20 -13.94 6.43
N PRO A 154 -2.92 -14.23 6.08
CA PRO A 154 -2.01 -15.08 6.86
C PRO A 154 -1.85 -14.74 8.34
N LYS A 155 -1.97 -13.45 8.68
CA LYS A 155 -1.78 -12.94 10.04
C LYS A 155 -3.10 -12.52 10.71
N GLY A 156 -4.25 -12.95 10.18
CA GLY A 156 -5.56 -12.51 10.64
C GLY A 156 -6.00 -11.24 9.91
N LEU A 157 -6.58 -10.28 10.66
CA LEU A 157 -7.02 -9.00 10.11
C LEU A 157 -5.85 -8.21 9.52
N GLN A 158 -6.00 -7.79 8.27
CA GLN A 158 -5.00 -7.02 7.55
C GLN A 158 -5.11 -5.53 7.87
N THR A 159 -3.97 -4.85 7.86
CA THR A 159 -3.90 -3.40 8.06
C THR A 159 -3.95 -2.67 6.72
N PRO A 160 -4.29 -1.36 6.72
CA PRO A 160 -4.19 -0.51 5.52
C PRO A 160 -2.83 -0.53 4.83
N ALA A 161 -1.76 -0.82 5.57
CA ALA A 161 -0.40 -0.89 5.03
C ALA A 161 -0.24 -1.98 3.95
N VAL A 162 -1.02 -3.07 4.01
CA VAL A 162 -0.97 -4.11 2.97
C VAL A 162 -1.56 -3.59 1.66
N LEU A 163 -2.73 -2.93 1.72
CA LEU A 163 -3.31 -2.30 0.53
C LEU A 163 -2.39 -1.20 -0.03
N ALA A 164 -1.80 -0.38 0.84
CA ALA A 164 -0.83 0.64 0.44
C ALA A 164 0.40 0.02 -0.26
N HIS A 165 0.89 -1.11 0.23
CA HIS A 165 1.99 -1.86 -0.39
C HIS A 165 1.63 -2.37 -1.78
N GLU A 166 0.45 -3.00 -1.94
CA GLU A 166 0.02 -3.51 -3.25
C GLU A 166 -0.24 -2.39 -4.27
N LEU A 167 -0.79 -1.26 -3.83
CA LEU A 167 -0.92 -0.06 -4.67
C LEU A 167 0.45 0.50 -5.09
N GLY A 168 1.48 0.33 -4.27
CA GLY A 168 2.86 0.68 -4.62
C GLY A 168 3.39 -0.14 -5.81
N HIS A 169 3.11 -1.45 -5.85
CA HIS A 169 3.46 -2.28 -7.02
C HIS A 169 2.77 -1.80 -8.30
N ALA A 170 1.60 -1.19 -8.19
CA ALA A 170 0.87 -0.67 -9.35
C ALA A 170 1.52 0.57 -10.00
N LEU A 171 2.46 1.23 -9.30
CA LEU A 171 3.16 2.41 -9.81
C LEU A 171 4.39 2.10 -10.68
N GLY A 172 4.87 0.85 -10.72
CA GLY A 172 6.02 0.41 -11.52
C GLY A 172 7.24 0.03 -10.70
#